data_AF-A0A7X8HVF0-F1
#
_entry.id   AF-A0A7X8HVF0-F1
#
_cell.length_a   1.000
_cell.length_b   1.000
_cell.length_c   1.000
_cell.angle_alpha   90.00
_cell.angle_beta   90.00
_cell.angle_gamma   90.00
#
_symmetry.space_group_name_H-M   'P 1'
#
loop_
_entity.id
_entity.type
_entity.pdbx_description
1 polymer ?
#
loop_
_entity_poly.entity_id
_entity_poly.type
_entity_poly.pdbx_seq_one_letter_code
_entity_poly.pdbx_strand_id
1 'polypeptide(L)'
;MFSCPKCQNKELIIRREVSYVYSYKIEADEKSIESKLSEYPYLFYNREILDSKDYIQCTKCGTQFPFSFENNSKDAKVTILKKAIRADNVKKPQYYG
;
A
#
# COMPACT_ATOMS: atom_id res chain seq x y z
N MET A 1 14.41 8.53 16.38
CA MET A 1 14.28 9.08 15.01
C MET A 1 14.13 7.91 14.06
N PHE A 2 13.23 7.98 13.07
CA PHE A 2 13.08 6.92 12.07
C PHE A 2 14.21 7.01 11.05
N SER A 3 14.96 5.93 10.87
CA SER A 3 16.03 5.83 9.87
C SER A 3 16.02 4.45 9.24
N CYS A 4 16.39 4.40 7.97
CA CYS A 4 16.59 3.16 7.25
C CYS A 4 17.76 2.40 7.89
N PRO A 5 17.58 1.17 8.36
CA PRO A 5 18.61 0.40 9.04
C PRO A 5 19.73 -0.03 8.09
N LYS A 6 19.43 -0.18 6.79
CA LYS A 6 20.41 -0.59 5.77
C LYS A 6 21.40 0.51 5.39
N CYS A 7 20.95 1.77 5.36
CA CYS A 7 21.77 2.89 4.85
C CYS A 7 21.74 4.16 5.71
N GLN A 8 21.09 4.09 6.88
CA GLN A 8 20.91 5.17 7.86
C GLN A 8 20.18 6.42 7.35
N ASN A 9 19.65 6.39 6.13
CA ASN A 9 18.87 7.48 5.56
C ASN A 9 17.62 7.77 6.40
N LYS A 10 17.29 9.05 6.59
CA LYS A 10 16.13 9.46 7.40
C LYS A 10 14.85 9.60 6.59
N GLU A 11 14.95 9.61 5.27
CA GLU A 11 13.80 9.69 4.38
C GLU A 11 13.28 8.29 4.03
N LEU A 12 12.03 8.07 4.43
CA LEU A 12 11.25 6.87 4.21
C LEU A 12 9.88 7.31 3.68
N ILE A 13 9.34 6.57 2.71
CA ILE A 13 8.02 6.83 2.11
C ILE A 13 7.14 5.62 2.38
N ILE A 14 5.88 5.84 2.77
CA ILE A 14 4.87 4.77 2.80
C ILE A 14 4.25 4.66 1.42
N ARG A 15 4.22 3.45 0.87
CA ARG A 15 3.60 3.12 -0.41
C ARG A 15 2.45 2.15 -0.20
N ARG A 16 1.44 2.31 -1.05
CA ARG A 16 0.31 1.42 -1.21
C ARG A 16 0.20 1.11 -2.69
N GLU A 17 0.40 -0.15 -3.05
CA GLU A 17 0.18 -0.69 -4.38
C GLU A 17 -1.15 -1.43 -4.35
N VAL A 18 -2.07 -1.07 -5.26
CA VAL A 18 -3.44 -1.59 -5.28
C VAL A 18 -3.84 -1.91 -6.71
N SER A 19 -4.43 -3.08 -6.89
CA SER A 19 -5.03 -3.52 -8.16
C SER A 19 -6.54 -3.55 -8.01
N TYR A 20 -7.24 -2.92 -8.95
CA TYR A 20 -8.71 -2.82 -8.93
C TYR A 20 -9.32 -3.40 -10.19
N VAL A 21 -10.50 -4.01 -10.04
CA VAL A 21 -11.42 -4.29 -11.14
C VAL A 21 -12.52 -3.24 -11.13
N TYR A 22 -12.68 -2.56 -12.26
CA TYR A 22 -13.76 -1.60 -12.49
C TYR A 22 -14.84 -2.27 -13.35
N SER A 23 -16.06 -2.27 -12.86
CA SER A 23 -17.22 -2.80 -13.59
C SER A 23 -18.10 -1.67 -14.08
N TYR A 24 -18.59 -1.78 -15.31
CA TYR A 24 -19.48 -0.82 -15.95
C TYR A 24 -20.75 -1.51 -16.41
N LYS A 25 -21.90 -0.83 -16.27
CA LYS A 25 -23.16 -1.30 -16.85
C LYS A 25 -23.29 -0.74 -18.26
N ILE A 26 -23.51 -1.62 -19.21
CA ILE A 26 -23.78 -1.26 -20.60
C ILE A 26 -25.29 -1.38 -20.80
N GLU A 27 -25.95 -0.25 -21.07
CA GLU A 27 -27.34 -0.22 -21.49
C GLU A 27 -27.40 -0.45 -23.02
N ALA A 28 -28.47 -1.05 -23.53
CA ALA A 28 -28.57 -1.57 -24.91
C ALA A 28 -28.55 -0.54 -26.05
N ASP A 29 -28.44 0.76 -25.75
CA ASP A 29 -28.32 1.85 -26.72
C ASP A 29 -26.84 2.03 -27.12
N GLU A 30 -26.50 1.64 -28.35
CA GLU A 30 -25.14 1.73 -28.91
C GLU A 30 -24.55 3.15 -28.95
N LYS A 31 -25.36 4.21 -29.15
CA LYS A 31 -24.88 5.60 -29.17
C LYS A 31 -24.49 6.11 -27.79
N SER A 32 -25.11 5.56 -26.74
CA SER A 32 -24.77 5.85 -25.34
C SER A 32 -23.40 5.27 -24.93
N ILE A 33 -22.92 4.22 -25.60
CA ILE A 33 -21.74 3.46 -25.17
C ILE A 33 -20.43 4.21 -25.47
N GLU A 34 -20.27 4.76 -26.68
CA GLU A 34 -19.04 5.46 -27.10
C GLU A 34 -18.78 6.74 -26.29
N SER A 35 -19.81 7.56 -26.07
CA SER A 35 -19.72 8.80 -25.28
C SER A 35 -19.34 8.53 -23.82
N LYS A 36 -19.89 7.46 -23.22
CA LYS A 36 -19.53 7.11 -21.86
C LYS A 36 -18.12 6.49 -21.76
N LEU A 37 -17.65 5.76 -22.80
CA LEU A 37 -16.28 5.20 -22.87
C LEU A 37 -15.17 6.25 -22.78
N SER A 38 -15.41 7.47 -23.25
CA SER A 38 -14.48 8.60 -23.06
C SER A 38 -14.47 9.18 -21.63
N GLU A 39 -15.52 8.96 -20.82
CA GLU A 39 -15.67 9.56 -19.47
C GLU A 39 -15.49 8.55 -18.32
N TYR A 40 -15.33 7.26 -18.65
CA TYR A 40 -15.54 6.15 -17.71
C TYR A 40 -14.52 5.92 -16.58
N PRO A 41 -13.30 6.49 -16.47
CA PRO A 41 -12.46 6.17 -15.31
C PRO A 41 -13.12 6.46 -13.95
N TYR A 42 -14.04 7.42 -13.89
CA TYR A 42 -14.71 7.85 -12.65
C TYR A 42 -16.18 7.38 -12.53
N LEU A 43 -16.82 6.92 -13.60
CA LEU A 43 -18.24 6.53 -13.65
C LEU A 43 -18.42 5.00 -13.67
N PHE A 44 -17.75 4.31 -12.75
CA PHE A 44 -17.89 2.86 -12.59
C PHE A 44 -19.13 2.50 -11.76
N TYR A 45 -19.75 1.37 -12.06
CA TYR A 45 -20.85 0.81 -11.26
C TYR A 45 -20.33 0.17 -9.97
N ASN A 46 -19.22 -0.56 -10.09
CA ASN A 46 -18.59 -1.24 -8.97
C ASN A 46 -17.06 -1.18 -9.10
N ARG A 47 -16.37 -1.21 -7.96
CA ARG A 47 -14.92 -1.29 -7.88
C ARG A 47 -14.54 -2.29 -6.80
N GLU A 48 -13.82 -3.32 -7.19
CA GLU A 48 -13.35 -4.38 -6.31
C GLU A 48 -11.82 -4.33 -6.20
N ILE A 49 -11.29 -4.55 -5.00
CA ILE A 49 -9.84 -4.68 -4.77
C ILE A 49 -9.48 -6.14 -5.06
N LEU A 50 -8.59 -6.37 -6.02
CA LEU A 50 -8.04 -7.70 -6.29
C LEU A 50 -6.85 -8.01 -5.39
N ASP A 51 -5.96 -7.04 -5.26
CA ASP A 51 -4.75 -7.15 -4.47
C ASP A 51 -4.37 -5.80 -3.91
N SER A 52 -3.78 -5.81 -2.72
CA SER A 52 -3.26 -4.62 -2.09
C SER A 52 -2.03 -4.96 -1.26
N LYS A 53 -0.96 -4.20 -1.48
CA LYS A 53 0.28 -4.31 -0.73
C LYS A 53 0.66 -2.94 -0.19
N ASP A 54 0.81 -2.89 1.12
CA ASP A 54 1.32 -1.74 1.84
C ASP A 54 2.77 -2.01 2.28
N TYR A 55 3.65 -1.02 2.15
CA TYR A 55 5.04 -1.14 2.60
C TYR A 55 5.68 0.24 2.80
N ILE A 56 6.75 0.27 3.58
CA ILE A 56 7.61 1.45 3.71
C ILE A 56 8.81 1.26 2.79
N GLN A 57 9.21 2.26 2.03
CA GLN A 57 10.39 2.22 1.17
C GLN A 57 11.38 3.32 1.55
N CYS A 58 12.67 2.97 1.62
CA CYS A 58 13.73 3.96 1.71
C CYS A 58 13.98 4.64 0.36
N THR A 59 14.00 5.97 0.34
CA THR A 59 14.25 6.74 -0.89
C THR A 59 15.66 6.57 -1.43
N LYS A 60 16.65 6.36 -0.54
CA LYS A 60 18.07 6.23 -0.91
C LYS A 60 18.46 4.83 -1.38
N CYS A 61 18.10 3.78 -0.63
CA CYS A 61 18.56 2.41 -0.90
C CYS A 61 17.48 1.46 -1.42
N GLY A 62 16.24 1.94 -1.59
CA GLY A 62 15.12 1.18 -2.13
C GLY A 62 14.59 0.04 -1.26
N THR A 63 15.15 -0.18 -0.06
CA THR A 63 14.72 -1.28 0.81
C THR A 63 13.27 -1.09 1.24
N GLN A 64 12.49 -2.16 1.12
CA GLN A 64 11.09 -2.21 1.49
C GLN A 64 10.95 -2.89 2.86
N PHE A 65 10.11 -2.33 3.72
CA PHE A 65 9.79 -2.87 5.04
C PHE A 65 8.29 -3.20 5.09
N PRO A 66 7.89 -4.34 5.67
CA PRO A 66 6.49 -4.74 5.73
C PRO A 66 5.66 -3.77 6.57
N PHE A 67 4.49 -3.37 6.08
CA PHE A 67 3.56 -2.47 6.77
C PHE A 67 2.12 -2.73 6.30
N SER A 68 1.12 -2.43 7.12
CA SER A 68 -0.29 -2.45 6.71
C SER A 68 -1.06 -1.36 7.45
N PHE A 69 -1.94 -0.66 6.74
CA PHE A 69 -2.79 0.37 7.34
C PHE A 69 -3.97 -0.18 8.17
N GLU A 70 -4.29 -1.46 8.01
CA GLU A 70 -5.49 -2.11 8.60
C GLU A 70 -5.36 -2.35 10.12
N ASN A 71 -4.15 -2.32 10.66
CA ASN A 71 -3.93 -2.50 12.10
C ASN A 71 -4.22 -1.19 12.88
N ASN A 72 -5.36 -1.21 13.57
CA ASN A 72 -6.04 -0.08 14.20
C ASN A 72 -5.34 0.46 15.47
N SER A 73 -4.53 1.50 15.31
CA SER A 73 -4.47 2.74 16.11
C SER A 73 -3.25 3.57 15.68
N LYS A 74 -3.28 4.90 15.78
CA LYS A 74 -2.13 5.75 15.38
C LYS A 74 -0.86 5.39 16.15
N ASP A 75 -0.98 5.09 17.44
CA ASP A 75 0.15 4.70 18.30
C ASP A 75 0.64 3.27 18.00
N ALA A 76 -0.27 2.34 17.68
CA ALA A 76 0.12 1.03 17.15
C ALA A 76 0.82 1.19 15.80
N LYS A 77 0.38 2.08 14.90
CA LYS A 77 1.02 2.33 13.60
C LYS A 77 2.46 2.79 13.78
N VAL A 78 2.75 3.77 14.64
CA VAL A 78 4.12 4.20 14.93
C VAL A 78 4.98 3.07 15.52
N THR A 79 4.41 2.26 16.39
CA THR A 79 5.11 1.12 17.01
C THR A 79 5.38 -0.01 16.02
N ILE A 80 4.41 -0.32 15.15
CA ILE A 80 4.54 -1.29 14.05
C ILE A 80 5.59 -0.81 13.06
N LEU A 81 5.57 0.47 12.67
CA LEU A 81 6.61 1.07 11.81
C LEU A 81 8.00 0.89 12.43
N LYS A 82 8.17 1.15 13.74
CA LYS A 82 9.44 0.93 14.44
C LYS A 82 9.85 -0.55 14.45
N LYS A 83 8.89 -1.46 14.65
CA LYS A 83 9.14 -2.91 14.71
C LYS A 83 9.49 -3.48 13.34
N ALA A 84 8.76 -3.14 12.28
CA ALA A 84 9.03 -3.60 10.92
C ALA A 84 10.44 -3.22 10.46
N ILE A 85 10.82 -1.96 10.69
CA ILE A 85 12.16 -1.46 10.37
C ILE A 85 13.23 -2.20 11.18
N ARG A 86 12.95 -2.59 12.44
CA ARG A 86 13.91 -3.32 13.28
C ARG A 86 13.99 -4.82 12.97
N ALA A 87 12.85 -5.47 12.70
CA ALA A 87 12.74 -6.92 12.52
C ALA A 87 13.59 -7.44 11.36
N ASP A 88 13.65 -6.71 10.25
CA ASP A 88 14.47 -7.06 9.08
C ASP A 88 16.00 -7.05 9.35
N ASN A 89 16.43 -6.62 10.54
CA ASN A 89 17.85 -6.59 10.95
C ASN A 89 18.17 -7.54 12.10
N VAL A 90 17.19 -8.30 12.60
CA VAL A 90 17.40 -9.25 13.70
C VAL A 90 17.65 -10.65 13.11
N LYS A 91 18.92 -11.05 13.02
CA LYS A 91 19.32 -12.39 12.55
C LYS A 91 18.95 -13.54 13.50
N LYS A 92 18.50 -13.25 14.74
CA LYS A 92 17.98 -14.24 15.70
C LYS A 92 16.93 -13.58 16.61
N PRO A 93 15.63 -13.93 16.52
CA PRO A 93 14.67 -13.51 17.53
C PRO A 93 15.09 -14.12 18.87
N GLN A 94 15.43 -13.27 19.85
CA GLN A 94 15.55 -13.71 21.24
C GLN A 94 14.14 -13.85 21.79
N TYR A 95 13.69 -15.10 21.88
CA TYR A 95 12.52 -15.45 22.67
C TYR A 95 12.92 -15.33 24.13
N TYR A 96 12.44 -14.27 24.80
CA TYR A 96 12.35 -14.28 26.25
C TYR A 96 11.05 -15.01 26.57
N GLY A 97 11.20 -16.28 27.00
CA GLY A 97 10.12 -17.08 27.58
C GLY A 97 9.65 -16.49 28.89
#